data_AF-A0A1F2ZXD6-F1
#
_entry.id   AF-A0A1F2ZXD6-F1
#
_cell.length_a   1.000
_cell.length_b   1.000
_cell.length_c   1.000
_cell.angle_alpha   90.00
_cell.angle_beta   90.00
_cell.angle_gamma   90.00
#
_symmetry.space_group_name_H-M   'P 1'
#
loop_
_entity.id
_entity.type
_entity.pdbx_description
1 polymer ?
#
loop_
_entity_poly.entity_id
_entity_poly.type
_entity_poly.pdbx_seq_one_letter_code
_entity_poly.pdbx_strand_id
1 'polypeptide(L)'
;MSERAGSRLPHVLLKAWHAWLAGAFLVAYVTAGEDTYAMHQFAGYAVLAAVVVRFLAGLAAPAGSPWRPPRPGLRASLAWLSTRKGRHPLFAWFAALLLVVIGLAAVTGALADGVAAWLEHPHEAIAEVSLWAIVGHITFVTWMYAGRKWIGRLMSWFASLRLSILPRETLR
;
A
#
# COMPACT_ATOMS: atom_id res chain seq x y z
N MET A 1 -26.43 -28.01 -1.83
CA MET A 1 -25.14 -27.32 -2.04
C MET A 1 -25.15 -26.08 -1.17
N SER A 2 -24.50 -26.13 -0.01
CA SER A 2 -24.51 -25.04 0.98
C SER A 2 -23.58 -23.92 0.50
N GLU A 3 -24.16 -22.77 0.17
CA GLU A 3 -23.44 -21.55 -0.21
C GLU A 3 -22.57 -21.10 0.96
N ARG A 4 -21.26 -21.11 0.74
CA ARG A 4 -20.25 -20.69 1.72
C ARG A 4 -20.46 -19.21 2.06
N ALA A 5 -20.99 -18.94 3.24
CA ALA A 5 -20.68 -17.72 3.96
C ALA A 5 -19.14 -17.68 4.14
N GLY A 6 -18.44 -17.00 3.23
CA GLY A 6 -17.00 -16.85 3.31
C GLY A 6 -16.65 -16.26 4.66
N SER A 7 -15.84 -16.96 5.46
CA SER A 7 -15.49 -16.52 6.81
C SER A 7 -14.92 -15.10 6.74
N ARG A 8 -15.43 -14.19 7.57
CA ARG A 8 -14.94 -12.80 7.61
C ARG A 8 -13.54 -12.71 8.20
N LEU A 9 -13.12 -13.75 8.93
CA LEU A 9 -11.89 -13.82 9.69
C LEU A 9 -10.62 -13.60 8.84
N PRO A 10 -10.39 -14.29 7.70
CA PRO A 10 -9.23 -14.04 6.84
C PRO A 10 -9.05 -12.57 6.42
N HIS A 11 -10.15 -11.86 6.14
CA HIS A 11 -10.10 -10.45 5.75
C HIS A 11 -9.83 -9.53 6.94
N VAL A 12 -10.41 -9.83 8.11
CA VAL A 12 -10.14 -9.09 9.35
C VAL A 12 -8.67 -9.22 9.72
N LEU A 13 -8.15 -10.45 9.72
CA LEU A 13 -6.74 -10.70 10.02
C LEU A 13 -5.82 -9.99 9.01
N LEU A 14 -6.18 -9.96 7.72
CA LEU A 14 -5.37 -9.27 6.71
C LEU A 14 -5.35 -7.75 6.95
N LYS A 15 -6.48 -7.17 7.37
CA LYS A 15 -6.55 -5.75 7.76
C LYS A 15 -5.73 -5.47 9.01
N ALA A 16 -5.79 -6.35 10.02
CA ALA A 16 -4.99 -6.22 11.23
C ALA A 16 -3.49 -6.30 10.90
N TRP A 17 -3.08 -7.26 10.06
CA TRP A 17 -1.72 -7.35 9.56
C TRP A 17 -1.28 -6.10 8.80
N HIS A 18 -2.15 -5.56 7.94
CA HIS A 18 -1.86 -4.33 7.21
C HIS A 18 -1.68 -3.14 8.17
N ALA A 19 -2.52 -3.01 9.20
CA ALA A 19 -2.40 -1.96 10.20
C ALA A 19 -1.11 -2.09 11.01
N TRP A 20 -0.73 -3.32 11.37
CA TRP A 20 0.56 -3.59 12.02
C TRP A 20 1.73 -3.18 11.12
N LEU A 21 1.79 -3.67 9.88
CA LEU A 21 2.88 -3.34 8.96
C LEU A 21 2.98 -1.82 8.72
N ALA A 22 1.85 -1.16 8.43
CA ALA A 22 1.82 0.27 8.16
C ALA A 22 2.19 1.11 9.39
N GLY A 23 1.70 0.74 10.57
CA GLY A 23 2.01 1.44 11.82
C GLY A 23 3.47 1.28 12.20
N ALA A 24 4.01 0.06 12.15
CA ALA A 24 5.41 -0.22 12.45
C ALA A 24 6.34 0.50 11.45
N PHE A 25 6.02 0.48 10.15
CA PHE A 25 6.79 1.21 9.15
C PHE A 25 6.80 2.72 9.41
N LEU A 26 5.64 3.31 9.69
CA LEU A 26 5.52 4.74 9.97
C LEU A 26 6.39 5.13 11.18
N VAL A 27 6.30 4.36 12.28
CA VAL A 27 7.13 4.60 13.46
C VAL A 27 8.61 4.49 13.11
N ALA A 28 9.02 3.40 12.44
CA ALA A 28 10.42 3.21 12.05
C ALA A 28 10.95 4.39 11.22
N TYR A 29 10.16 4.87 10.24
CA TYR A 29 10.59 5.97 9.36
C TYR A 29 10.76 7.29 10.14
N VAL A 30 9.81 7.65 11.01
CA VAL A 30 9.87 8.94 11.73
C VAL A 30 10.84 8.93 12.91
N THR A 31 11.28 7.76 13.39
CA THR A 31 12.20 7.63 14.52
C THR A 31 13.63 7.30 14.11
N ALA A 32 13.98 7.37 12.82
CA ALA A 32 15.32 7.06 12.32
C ALA A 32 16.44 7.99 12.83
N GLY A 33 16.10 9.06 13.56
CA GLY A 33 17.09 9.95 14.18
C GLY A 33 17.82 9.32 15.38
N GLU A 34 18.99 9.86 15.68
CA GLU A 34 19.90 9.36 16.72
C GLU A 34 19.22 9.26 18.10
N ASP A 35 18.46 10.29 18.50
CA ASP A 35 17.77 10.35 19.80
C ASP A 35 16.65 9.32 19.95
N THR A 36 16.16 8.76 18.85
CA THR A 36 15.03 7.81 18.83
C THR A 36 15.40 6.46 18.23
N TYR A 37 16.70 6.17 18.10
CA TYR A 37 17.20 5.01 17.38
C TYR A 37 16.69 3.67 17.93
N ALA A 38 16.56 3.54 19.26
CA ALA A 38 15.99 2.33 19.87
C ALA A 38 14.54 2.07 19.42
N MET A 39 13.74 3.12 19.22
CA MET A 39 12.38 3.01 18.70
C MET A 39 12.40 2.61 17.22
N HIS A 40 13.34 3.17 16.44
CA HIS A 40 13.54 2.80 15.04
C HIS A 40 13.88 1.32 14.90
N GLN A 41 14.84 0.82 15.67
CA GLN A 41 15.22 -0.60 15.66
C GLN A 41 14.04 -1.50 16.03
N PHE A 42 13.36 -1.21 17.15
CA PHE A 42 12.20 -2.00 17.58
C PHE A 42 11.11 -2.03 16.50
N ALA A 43 10.75 -0.88 15.94
CA ALA A 43 9.75 -0.76 14.90
C ALA A 43 10.19 -1.45 13.59
N GLY A 44 11.47 -1.37 13.24
CA GLY A 44 12.08 -2.08 12.11
C GLY A 44 11.98 -3.60 12.25
N TYR A 45 12.27 -4.14 13.43
CA TYR A 45 12.06 -5.56 13.72
C TYR A 45 10.57 -5.95 13.70
N ALA A 46 9.66 -5.05 14.11
CA ALA A 46 8.23 -5.29 14.00
C ALA A 46 7.76 -5.34 12.52
N VAL A 47 8.33 -4.51 11.64
CA VAL A 47 8.12 -4.60 10.18
C VAL A 47 8.64 -5.93 9.64
N LEU A 48 9.87 -6.32 10.00
CA LEU A 48 10.46 -7.59 9.56
C LEU A 48 9.59 -8.78 9.98
N ALA A 49 9.15 -8.81 11.24
CA ALA A 49 8.25 -9.83 11.76
C ALA A 49 6.93 -9.87 10.99
N ALA A 50 6.31 -8.71 10.71
CA ALA A 50 5.10 -8.64 9.91
C ALA A 50 5.30 -9.21 8.50
N VAL A 51 6.43 -8.94 7.85
CA VAL A 51 6.78 -9.50 6.54
C VAL A 51 6.94 -11.02 6.62
N VAL A 52 7.68 -11.54 7.60
CA VAL A 52 7.86 -12.99 7.81
C VAL A 52 6.51 -13.67 8.04
N VAL A 53 5.66 -13.12 8.92
CA VAL A 53 4.30 -13.62 9.16
C VAL A 53 3.49 -13.65 7.87
N ARG A 54 3.59 -12.62 7.03
CA ARG A 54 2.89 -12.57 5.73
C ARG A 54 3.30 -13.72 4.81
N PHE A 55 4.60 -13.99 4.72
CA PHE A 55 5.14 -15.07 3.90
C PHE A 55 4.73 -16.43 4.42
N LEU A 56 4.95 -16.72 5.71
CA LEU A 56 4.58 -17.99 6.34
C LEU A 56 3.08 -18.28 6.21
N ALA A 57 2.23 -17.30 6.53
CA ALA A 57 0.78 -17.43 6.37
C ALA A 57 0.39 -17.65 4.90
N GLY A 58 1.08 -17.02 3.95
CA GLY A 58 0.83 -17.20 2.52
C GLY A 58 1.29 -18.54 1.94
N LEU A 59 2.31 -19.15 2.52
CA LEU A 59 2.72 -20.52 2.19
C LEU A 59 1.68 -21.53 2.68
N ALA A 60 1.18 -21.36 3.90
CA ALA A 60 0.19 -22.24 4.53
C ALA A 60 -1.26 -22.04 4.01
N ALA A 61 -1.58 -20.89 3.43
CA ALA A 61 -2.95 -20.56 3.02
C ALA A 61 -3.46 -21.45 1.86
N PRO A 62 -4.75 -21.82 1.81
CA PRO A 62 -5.31 -22.53 0.65
C PRO A 62 -5.29 -21.66 -0.62
N ALA A 63 -5.42 -22.31 -1.80
CA ALA A 63 -5.57 -21.59 -3.06
C ALA A 63 -6.81 -20.67 -3.03
N GLY A 64 -6.69 -19.46 -3.58
CA GLY A 64 -7.75 -18.45 -3.56
C GLY A 64 -7.90 -17.68 -2.24
N SER A 65 -7.13 -18.02 -1.20
CA SER A 65 -7.10 -17.23 0.05
C SER A 65 -6.52 -15.83 -0.18
N PRO A 66 -7.06 -14.77 0.44
CA PRO A 66 -6.47 -13.43 0.39
C PRO A 66 -5.07 -13.37 1.03
N TRP A 67 -4.70 -14.40 1.81
CA TRP A 67 -3.37 -14.58 2.36
C TRP A 67 -2.36 -15.13 1.36
N ARG A 68 -2.74 -15.54 0.15
CA ARG A 68 -1.72 -15.87 -0.85
C ARG A 68 -0.90 -14.63 -1.25
N PRO A 69 0.40 -14.79 -1.53
CA PRO A 69 1.20 -13.70 -2.08
C PRO A 69 0.57 -13.16 -3.38
N PRO A 70 0.66 -11.85 -3.64
CA PRO A 70 0.17 -11.29 -4.89
C PRO A 70 0.94 -11.88 -6.08
N ARG A 71 0.22 -12.27 -7.13
CA ARG A 71 0.79 -12.80 -8.37
C ARG A 71 0.43 -11.88 -9.54
N PRO A 72 1.06 -10.69 -9.62
CA PRO A 72 0.86 -9.82 -10.77
C PRO A 72 1.36 -10.50 -12.04
N GLY A 73 0.60 -10.41 -13.12
CA GLY A 73 0.97 -10.98 -14.42
C GLY A 73 0.93 -9.92 -15.51
N LEU A 74 2.02 -9.75 -16.26
CA LEU A 74 2.10 -8.78 -17.35
C LEU A 74 1.05 -9.05 -18.43
N ARG A 75 0.94 -10.29 -18.90
CA ARG A 75 -0.08 -10.69 -19.91
C ARG A 75 -1.51 -10.39 -19.45
N ALA A 76 -1.83 -10.73 -18.19
CA ALA A 76 -3.15 -10.44 -17.61
C ALA A 76 -3.39 -8.92 -17.48
N SER A 77 -2.36 -8.15 -17.16
CA SER A 77 -2.44 -6.69 -17.06
C SER A 77 -2.68 -6.05 -18.44
N LEU A 78 -1.99 -6.52 -19.47
CA LEU A 78 -2.19 -6.08 -20.86
C LEU A 78 -3.57 -6.47 -21.39
N ALA A 79 -4.03 -7.71 -21.11
CA ALA A 79 -5.39 -8.15 -21.45
C ALA A 79 -6.48 -7.36 -20.71
N TRP A 80 -6.18 -6.86 -19.51
CA TRP A 80 -7.10 -5.98 -18.81
C TRP A 80 -7.25 -4.62 -19.52
N LEU A 81 -6.22 -4.10 -20.19
CA LEU A 81 -6.30 -2.80 -20.89
C LEU A 81 -7.32 -2.81 -22.04
N SER A 82 -7.48 -3.95 -22.71
CA SER A 82 -8.43 -4.09 -23.82
C SER A 82 -9.89 -4.19 -23.35
N THR A 83 -10.13 -4.73 -22.16
CA THR A 83 -11.50 -4.96 -21.65
C THR A 83 -11.94 -3.94 -20.60
N ARG A 84 -11.00 -3.44 -19.80
CA ARG A 84 -11.19 -2.58 -18.61
C ARG A 84 -12.26 -3.11 -17.65
N LYS A 85 -12.48 -4.43 -17.63
CA LYS A 85 -13.47 -5.10 -16.79
C LYS A 85 -12.80 -5.78 -15.59
N GLY A 86 -13.50 -5.83 -14.46
CA GLY A 86 -13.00 -6.45 -13.24
C GLY A 86 -12.03 -5.57 -12.44
N ARG A 87 -11.27 -6.21 -11.53
CA ARG A 87 -10.35 -5.51 -10.62
C ARG A 87 -9.12 -5.00 -11.37
N HIS A 88 -8.73 -3.75 -11.11
CA HIS A 88 -7.56 -3.12 -11.73
C HIS A 88 -6.26 -3.90 -11.40
N PRO A 89 -5.41 -4.25 -12.39
CA PRO A 89 -4.22 -5.08 -12.17
C PRO A 89 -3.19 -4.43 -11.25
N LEU A 90 -3.14 -3.09 -11.21
CA LEU A 90 -2.24 -2.35 -10.31
C LEU A 90 -2.43 -2.69 -8.82
N PHE A 91 -3.59 -3.19 -8.38
CA PHE A 91 -3.73 -3.68 -7.00
C PHE A 91 -2.74 -4.81 -6.68
N ALA A 92 -2.54 -5.75 -7.60
CA ALA A 92 -1.60 -6.85 -7.40
C ALA A 92 -0.15 -6.38 -7.54
N TRP A 93 0.11 -5.47 -8.48
CA TRP A 93 1.45 -4.89 -8.67
C TRP A 93 1.90 -4.07 -7.47
N PHE A 94 1.07 -3.16 -6.94
CA PHE A 94 1.42 -2.41 -5.73
C PHE A 94 1.63 -3.32 -4.53
N ALA A 95 0.78 -4.34 -4.35
CA ALA A 95 0.96 -5.28 -3.25
C ALA A 95 2.30 -6.03 -3.35
N ALA A 96 2.69 -6.45 -4.55
CA ALA A 96 3.98 -7.12 -4.78
C ALA A 96 5.15 -6.16 -4.58
N LEU A 97 5.10 -4.98 -5.20
CA LEU A 97 6.13 -3.95 -5.11
C LEU A 97 6.38 -3.57 -3.65
N LEU A 98 5.32 -3.24 -2.90
CA LEU A 98 5.43 -2.85 -1.49
C LEU A 98 6.00 -3.97 -0.62
N LEU A 99 5.56 -5.22 -0.80
CA LEU A 99 6.13 -6.34 -0.06
C LEU A 99 7.62 -6.52 -0.34
N VAL A 100 8.05 -6.31 -1.59
CA VAL A 100 9.46 -6.40 -1.97
C VAL A 100 10.26 -5.25 -1.36
N VAL A 101 9.88 -3.99 -1.59
CA VAL A 101 10.71 -2.85 -1.16
C VAL A 101 10.72 -2.69 0.37
N ILE A 102 9.57 -2.87 1.05
CA ILE A 102 9.51 -2.83 2.52
C ILE A 102 10.24 -4.03 3.11
N GLY A 103 10.11 -5.22 2.50
CA GLY A 103 10.84 -6.41 2.93
C GLY A 103 12.35 -6.23 2.79
N LEU A 104 12.82 -5.67 1.68
CA LEU A 104 14.23 -5.35 1.46
C LEU A 104 14.73 -4.30 2.46
N ALA A 105 13.97 -3.24 2.73
CA ALA A 105 14.31 -2.24 3.75
C ALA A 105 14.48 -2.91 5.13
N ALA A 106 13.52 -3.74 5.54
CA ALA A 106 13.55 -4.40 6.84
C ALA A 106 14.71 -5.41 6.98
N VAL A 107 14.98 -6.19 5.92
CA VAL A 107 16.10 -7.15 5.92
C VAL A 107 17.45 -6.43 5.93
N THR A 108 17.63 -5.41 5.10
CA THR A 108 18.88 -4.65 5.08
C THR A 108 19.12 -3.91 6.39
N GLY A 109 18.08 -3.37 7.03
CA GLY A 109 18.19 -2.74 8.34
C GLY A 109 18.60 -3.71 9.44
N ALA A 110 17.98 -4.89 9.50
CA ALA A 110 18.36 -5.93 10.47
C ALA A 110 19.79 -6.45 10.24
N LEU A 111 20.24 -6.54 8.99
CA LEU A 111 21.62 -6.95 8.67
C LEU A 111 22.64 -5.85 8.99
N ALA A 112 22.29 -4.58 8.75
CA ALA A 112 23.12 -3.44 9.12
C ALA A 112 23.35 -3.37 10.63
N ASP A 113 22.31 -3.67 11.42
CA ASP A 113 22.35 -3.72 12.88
C ASP A 113 23.25 -4.85 13.41
N GLY A 114 23.15 -6.05 12.82
CA GLY A 114 23.78 -7.25 13.41
C GLY A 114 25.16 -7.60 12.88
N VAL A 115 25.38 -7.51 11.56
CA VAL A 115 26.50 -8.24 10.91
C VAL A 115 27.18 -7.51 9.75
N ALA A 116 26.56 -6.47 9.20
CA ALA A 116 27.00 -5.86 7.94
C ALA A 116 26.74 -4.36 7.91
N ALA A 117 27.50 -3.58 8.69
CA ALA A 117 27.38 -2.13 8.77
C ALA A 117 27.43 -1.41 7.39
N TRP A 118 28.10 -1.99 6.38
CA TRP A 118 28.11 -1.45 5.02
C TRP A 118 26.72 -1.44 4.34
N LEU A 119 25.72 -2.14 4.90
CA LEU A 119 24.33 -2.12 4.45
C LEU A 119 23.53 -0.91 4.95
N GLU A 120 24.10 -0.06 5.82
CA GLU A 120 23.43 1.15 6.31
C GLU A 120 22.99 2.08 5.16
N HIS A 121 23.90 2.38 4.23
CA HIS A 121 23.59 3.25 3.08
C HIS A 121 22.58 2.60 2.10
N PRO A 122 22.73 1.30 1.73
CA PRO A 122 21.67 0.60 1.00
C PRO A 122 20.32 0.60 1.72
N HIS A 123 20.30 0.40 3.04
CA HIS A 123 19.08 0.40 3.84
C HIS A 123 18.38 1.76 3.74
N GLU A 124 19.12 2.86 3.94
CA GLU A 124 18.60 4.23 3.82
C GLU A 124 18.02 4.49 2.41
N ALA A 125 18.77 4.14 1.36
CA ALA A 125 18.31 4.32 -0.02
C ALA A 125 17.03 3.51 -0.32
N ILE A 126 16.94 2.27 0.16
CA ILE A 126 15.76 1.43 -0.02
C ILE A 126 14.58 1.96 0.82
N ALA A 127 14.84 2.45 2.02
CA ALA A 127 13.83 3.06 2.89
C ALA A 127 13.20 4.29 2.22
N GLU A 128 14.01 5.16 1.61
CA GLU A 128 13.53 6.32 0.86
C GLU A 128 12.69 5.91 -0.36
N VAL A 129 13.15 4.95 -1.16
CA VAL A 129 12.37 4.40 -2.28
C VAL A 129 11.03 3.80 -1.79
N SER A 130 11.04 3.14 -0.63
CA SER A 130 9.84 2.55 -0.06
C SER A 130 8.79 3.60 0.32
N LEU A 131 9.21 4.78 0.80
CA LEU A 131 8.30 5.90 1.08
C LEU A 131 7.58 6.34 -0.20
N TRP A 132 8.31 6.54 -1.30
CA TRP A 132 7.71 6.90 -2.59
C TRP A 132 6.74 5.83 -3.11
N ALA A 133 7.07 4.55 -2.94
CA ALA A 133 6.16 3.45 -3.28
C ALA A 133 4.87 3.48 -2.45
N ILE A 134 4.97 3.79 -1.14
CA ILE A 134 3.81 3.93 -0.24
C ILE A 134 2.94 5.12 -0.65
N VAL A 135 3.54 6.29 -0.93
CA VAL A 135 2.82 7.47 -1.42
C VAL A 135 2.09 7.15 -2.73
N GLY A 136 2.75 6.47 -3.67
CA GLY A 136 2.15 6.02 -4.91
C GLY A 136 0.95 5.08 -4.67
N HIS A 137 1.09 4.14 -3.74
CA HIS A 137 0.01 3.24 -3.35
C HIS A 137 -1.19 3.97 -2.74
N ILE A 138 -0.96 4.87 -1.77
CA ILE A 138 -2.01 5.66 -1.12
C ILE A 138 -2.74 6.52 -2.15
N THR A 139 -2.00 7.16 -3.05
CA THR A 139 -2.55 7.99 -4.13
C THR A 139 -3.42 7.15 -5.05
N PHE A 140 -2.92 5.99 -5.50
CA PHE A 140 -3.67 5.07 -6.36
C PHE A 140 -4.96 4.57 -5.70
N VAL A 141 -4.89 4.09 -4.45
CA VAL A 141 -6.07 3.56 -3.74
C VAL A 141 -7.10 4.66 -3.52
N THR A 142 -6.67 5.84 -3.08
CA THR A 142 -7.55 7.00 -2.88
C THR A 142 -8.23 7.40 -4.18
N TRP A 143 -7.48 7.48 -5.29
CA TRP A 143 -8.04 7.76 -6.60
C TRP A 143 -9.08 6.72 -7.04
N MET A 144 -8.79 5.43 -6.86
CA MET A 144 -9.69 4.36 -7.29
C MET A 144 -11.02 4.34 -6.52
N TYR A 145 -11.02 4.65 -5.23
CA TYR A 145 -12.23 4.60 -4.39
C TYR A 145 -12.96 5.94 -4.27
N ALA A 146 -12.24 7.06 -4.33
CA ALA A 146 -12.81 8.39 -4.12
C ALA A 146 -12.80 9.28 -5.37
N GLY A 147 -12.00 8.99 -6.39
CA GLY A 147 -11.73 9.89 -7.53
C GLY A 147 -12.99 10.43 -8.22
N ARG A 148 -14.01 9.58 -8.46
CA ARG A 148 -15.28 10.02 -9.06
C ARG A 148 -16.04 11.04 -8.22
N LYS A 149 -15.99 10.93 -6.89
CA LYS A 149 -16.63 11.89 -5.97
C LYS A 149 -15.86 13.21 -5.95
N TRP A 150 -14.53 13.17 -6.00
CA TRP A 150 -13.67 14.36 -6.07
C TRP A 150 -13.87 15.13 -7.37
N ILE A 151 -13.92 14.43 -8.51
CA ILE A 151 -14.21 15.04 -9.82
C ILE A 151 -15.60 15.71 -9.81
N GLY A 152 -16.62 15.04 -9.25
CA GLY A 152 -17.96 15.61 -9.13
C GLY A 152 -17.99 16.90 -8.30
N ARG A 153 -17.28 16.93 -7.17
CA ARG A 153 -17.18 18.12 -6.31
C ARG A 153 -16.44 19.28 -6.98
N LEU A 154 -15.35 19.00 -7.69
CA LEU A 154 -14.60 20.00 -8.47
C LEU A 154 -15.47 20.56 -9.60
N MET A 155 -16.14 19.70 -10.36
CA MET A 155 -17.03 20.12 -11.45
C MET A 155 -18.21 20.96 -10.93
N SER A 156 -18.82 20.61 -9.80
CA SER A 156 -19.87 21.42 -9.18
C SER A 156 -19.36 22.78 -8.70
N TRP A 157 -18.14 22.84 -8.18
CA TRP A 157 -17.51 24.08 -7.76
C TRP A 157 -17.21 24.99 -8.96
N PHE A 158 -16.66 24.47 -10.05
CA PHE A 158 -16.46 25.22 -11.29
C PHE A 158 -17.78 25.69 -11.92
N ALA A 159 -18.83 24.87 -11.89
CA ALA A 159 -20.16 25.27 -12.35
C ALA A 159 -20.73 26.43 -11.52
N SER A 160 -20.55 26.42 -10.19
CA SER A 160 -20.94 27.54 -9.33
C SER A 160 -20.17 28.82 -9.61
N LEU A 161 -18.86 28.72 -9.87
CA LEU A 161 -18.03 29.87 -10.27
C LEU A 161 -18.45 30.45 -11.62
N ARG A 162 -18.79 29.60 -12.59
CA ARG A 162 -19.26 30.04 -13.91
C ARG A 162 -20.60 30.76 -13.83
N LEU A 163 -21.50 30.33 -12.96
CA LEU A 163 -22.79 30.98 -12.72
C LEU A 163 -22.64 32.33 -11.99
N SER A 164 -21.64 32.49 -11.10
CA SER A 164 -21.37 33.77 -10.44
C SER A 164 -20.79 34.85 -11.36
N ILE A 165 -20.27 34.47 -12.54
CA ILE A 165 -19.65 35.39 -13.51
C ILE A 165 -20.68 35.90 -14.55
N LEU A 166 -21.85 35.26 -14.68
CA LEU A 166 -22.89 35.75 -15.60
C LEU A 166 -23.64 36.93 -14.97
N PRO A 167 -23.74 38.08 -15.66
CA PRO A 167 -24.50 39.23 -15.17
C PRO A 167 -25.98 38.84 -15.02
N ARG A 168 -26.61 39.23 -13.90
CA ARG A 168 -27.99 38.87 -13.54
C ARG A 168 -29.06 39.30 -14.57
N GLU A 169 -28.70 40.10 -15.56
CA GLU A 169 -29.65 40.67 -16.53
C GLU A 169 -30.07 39.71 -17.65
N THR A 170 -29.35 38.59 -17.86
CA THR A 170 -29.67 37.62 -18.93
C THR A 170 -30.58 36.46 -18.51
N LEU A 171 -31.18 36.49 -17.31
CA LEU A 171 -32.06 35.42 -16.78
C LEU A 171 -33.55 35.81 -16.71
N ARG A 172 -34.02 36.67 -17.62
CA ARG A 172 -35.46 36.94 -17.81
C ARG A 172 -35.97 36.36 -19.11
#